data_AF-A0AAT9WEX4-F1
#
_entry.id   AF-A0AAT9WEX4-F1
#
_cell.length_a   1.000
_cell.length_b   1.000
_cell.length_c   1.000
_cell.angle_alpha   90.00
_cell.angle_beta   90.00
_cell.angle_gamma   90.00
#
_symmetry.space_group_name_H-M   'P 1'
#
loop_
_entity.id
_entity.type
_entity.pdbx_description
1 polymer ?
#
loop_
_entity_poly.entity_id
_entity_poly.type
_entity_poly.pdbx_seq_one_letter_code
_entity_poly.pdbx_strand_id
1 'polypeptide(L)' 'MKTVTIKDLPNAELLGREELAAVRGGMGRTPQQILAWEVTGKPATWQGLVLGDDGRLHVPSI' A
#
# COMPACT_ATOMS: atom_id res chain seq x y z
N MET A 1 11.68 -2.52 15.92
CA MET A 1 10.66 -1.91 15.03
C MET A 1 9.61 -2.95 14.70
N LYS A 2 8.33 -2.61 14.85
CA LYS A 2 7.20 -3.48 14.44
C LYS A 2 7.06 -3.32 12.92
N THR A 3 7.23 -4.40 12.16
CA THR A 3 7.09 -4.33 10.69
C THR A 3 5.61 -4.17 10.37
N VAL A 4 5.25 -3.14 9.60
CA VAL A 4 3.88 -2.90 9.14
C VAL A 4 3.78 -3.42 7.72
N THR A 5 2.79 -4.27 7.43
CA THR A 5 2.54 -4.66 6.04
C THR A 5 1.54 -3.72 5.41
N ILE A 6 1.69 -3.44 4.12
CA ILE A 6 0.76 -2.57 3.38
C ILE A 6 -0.70 -3.04 3.46
N LYS A 7 -0.92 -4.33 3.74
CA LYS A 7 -2.25 -4.92 3.88
C LYS A 7 -2.97 -4.49 5.15
N ASP A 8 -2.20 -4.15 6.18
CA ASP A 8 -2.71 -3.76 7.49
C ASP A 8 -2.94 -2.25 7.58
N LEU A 9 -2.64 -1.50 6.51
CA LEU A 9 -2.80 -0.05 6.50
C LEU A 9 -4.28 0.33 6.42
N PRO A 10 -4.78 1.16 7.35
CA PRO A 10 -6.13 1.70 7.26
C PRO A 10 -6.23 2.72 6.13
N ASN A 11 -7.36 2.72 5.40
CA ASN A 11 -7.59 3.59 4.24
C ASN A 11 -7.57 5.10 4.54
N ALA A 12 -7.81 5.51 5.79
CA ALA A 12 -8.14 6.88 6.15
C ALA A 12 -7.03 7.64 6.90
N GLU A 13 -5.92 6.98 7.22
CA GLU A 13 -4.89 7.54 8.10
C GLU A 13 -3.65 7.95 7.31
N LEU A 14 -3.15 9.16 7.57
CA LEU A 14 -1.89 9.64 7.02
C LEU A 14 -0.75 9.06 7.84
N LEU A 15 0.21 8.41 7.18
CA LEU A 15 1.38 7.85 7.85
C LEU A 15 2.49 8.88 8.00
N GLY A 16 3.15 8.87 9.17
CA GLY A 16 4.37 9.61 9.42
C GLY A 16 5.57 9.02 8.66
N ARG A 17 6.64 9.82 8.51
CA ARG A 17 7.82 9.47 7.69
C ARG A 17 8.53 8.18 8.14
N GLU A 18 8.61 7.94 9.45
CA GLU A 18 9.22 6.72 9.99
C GLU A 18 8.37 5.48 9.74
N GLU A 19 7.04 5.62 9.76
CA GLU A 19 6.08 4.54 9.52
C GLU A 19 6.09 4.13 8.05
N LEU A 20 6.16 5.11 7.14
CA LEU A 20 6.33 4.89 5.70
C LEU A 20 7.56 4.00 5.41
N ALA A 21 8.69 4.26 6.07
CA ALA A 21 9.92 3.48 5.89
C ALA A 21 9.82 2.03 6.39
N ALA A 22 8.85 1.74 7.26
CA ALA A 22 8.63 0.41 7.82
C ALA A 22 7.62 -0.44 7.00
N VAL A 23 6.94 0.15 6.00
CA VAL A 23 5.93 -0.54 5.19
C VAL A 23 6.59 -1.58 4.26
N ARG A 24 6.17 -2.85 4.38
CA ARG A 24 6.59 -3.94 3.49
C ARG A 24 5.42 -4.50 2.68
N GLY A 25 5.70 -4.97 1.45
CA GLY A 25 4.71 -5.62 0.60
C GLY A 25 4.22 -6.95 1.21
N GLY A 26 2.91 -7.19 1.22
CA GLY A 26 2.33 -8.37 1.85
C GLY A 26 2.40 -9.64 0.99
N MET A 27 2.65 -10.81 1.60
CA MET A 27 2.59 -12.13 0.96
C MET A 27 1.14 -12.59 0.72
N GLY A 28 0.84 -13.22 -0.41
CA GLY A 28 -0.50 -13.68 -0.81
C GLY A 28 -1.39 -12.57 -1.39
N ARG A 29 -1.19 -12.20 -2.66
CA ARG A 29 -1.81 -11.02 -3.27
C ARG A 29 -3.23 -11.32 -3.76
N THR A 30 -4.19 -10.42 -3.52
CA THR A 30 -5.52 -10.45 -4.15
C THR A 30 -5.43 -10.05 -5.62
N PRO A 31 -6.41 -10.38 -6.48
CA PRO A 31 -6.45 -9.90 -7.86
C PRO A 31 -6.32 -8.37 -7.99
N GLN A 32 -6.94 -7.61 -7.08
CA GLN A 32 -6.84 -6.15 -7.05
C GLN A 32 -5.42 -5.68 -6.73
N GLN A 33 -4.70 -6.38 -5.84
CA GLN A 33 -3.30 -6.08 -5.54
C GLN A 33 -2.37 -6.40 -6.72
N ILE A 34 -2.68 -7.46 -7.46
CA ILE A 34 -1.92 -7.82 -8.68
C ILE A 34 -2.12 -6.73 -9.73
N LEU A 35 -3.37 -6.35 -10.02
CA LEU A 35 -3.68 -5.27 -10.97
C LEU A 35 -3.02 -3.94 -10.56
N ALA A 36 -3.11 -3.55 -9.30
CA ALA A 36 -2.49 -2.32 -8.80
C ALA A 36 -0.97 -2.32 -9.00
N TRP A 37 -0.32 -3.48 -8.78
CA TRP A 37 1.11 -3.65 -9.04
C TRP A 37 1.43 -3.57 -10.54
N GLU A 38 0.64 -4.20 -11.40
CA GLU A 38 0.82 -4.17 -12.85
C GLU A 38 0.71 -2.76 -13.42
N VAL A 39 -0.19 -1.94 -12.89
CA VAL A 39 -0.39 -0.54 -13.33
C VAL A 39 0.67 0.40 -12.77
N THR A 40 1.05 0.25 -11.49
CA THR A 40 1.83 1.28 -10.78
C THR A 40 3.24 0.87 -10.40
N GLY A 41 3.57 -0.43 -10.43
CA GLY A 41 4.81 -0.98 -9.88
C GLY A 41 4.94 -0.86 -8.36
N LYS A 42 3.86 -0.47 -7.65
CA LYS A 42 3.85 -0.25 -6.21
C LYS A 42 3.00 -1.31 -5.49
N PRO A 43 3.37 -1.70 -4.25
CA PRO A 43 2.56 -2.61 -3.47
C PRO A 43 1.23 -1.92 -3.10
N ALA A 44 0.17 -2.72 -2.91
CA ALA A 44 -1.17 -2.22 -2.64
C ALA A 44 -1.83 -2.89 -1.42
N THR A 45 -2.82 -2.24 -0.81
CA THR A 45 -3.69 -2.80 0.23
C THR A 45 -4.57 -3.92 -0.34
N TRP A 46 -5.28 -4.68 0.50
CA TRP A 46 -6.15 -5.76 0.01
C TRP A 46 -7.32 -5.26 -0.88
N GLN A 47 -7.70 -3.99 -0.72
CA GLN A 47 -8.67 -3.29 -1.58
C GLN A 47 -8.06 -2.77 -2.89
N GLY A 48 -6.74 -2.91 -3.09
CA GLY A 48 -6.04 -2.42 -4.27
C GLY A 48 -5.58 -0.97 -4.20
N LEU A 49 -5.56 -0.33 -3.02
CA LEU A 49 -5.06 1.04 -2.90
C LEU A 49 -3.53 1.07 -2.80
N VAL A 50 -2.91 2.06 -3.44
CA VAL A 50 -1.46 2.22 -3.48
C VAL A 50 -1.03 3.38 -2.60
N LEU A 51 0.06 3.20 -1.86
CA LEU A 51 0.67 4.27 -1.08
C LEU A 51 1.38 5.26 -2.00
N GLY A 52 0.84 6.49 -2.05
CA GLY A 52 1.40 7.62 -2.75
C GLY A 52 2.61 8.21 -2.03
N ASP A 53 3.35 9.06 -2.74
CA ASP A 53 4.53 9.73 -2.18
C ASP A 53 4.13 10.84 -1.17
N ASP A 54 2.85 11.18 -1.14
CA ASP A 54 2.20 12.04 -0.15
C ASP A 54 1.85 11.33 1.17
N GLY A 55 2.16 10.03 1.27
CA GLY A 55 1.87 9.21 2.43
C GLY A 55 0.39 8.83 2.58
N ARG A 56 -0.42 8.99 1.52
CA ARG A 56 -1.83 8.60 1.49
C ARG A 56 -2.08 7.41 0.58
N LEU A 57 -3.19 6.72 0.83
CA LEU A 57 -3.66 5.62 -0.01
C LEU A 57 -4.54 6.16 -1.14
N HIS A 58 -4.21 5.80 -2.37
CA HIS A 58 -4.89 6.25 -3.58
C HIS A 58 -5.45 5.06 -4.36
N VAL A 59 -6.52 5.30 -5.10
CA VAL A 59 -6.98 4.35 -6.12
C VAL A 59 -5.98 4.42 -7.29
N PRO A 60 -5.40 3.29 -7.73
CA PRO A 60 -4.56 3.25 -8.91
C PRO A 60 -5.33 3.79 -10.11
N SER A 61 -4.83 4.86 -10.71
CA SER A 61 -5.38 5.39 -11.96
C SER A 61 -4.65 4.69 -13.10
N ILE A 62 -5.40 4.09 -14.02
CA ILE A 62 -4.89 3.40 -15.22
C ILE A 62 -4.52 4.44 -16.27
#